data_AF-A0A4Q7PFG4-F1
#
_entry.id   AF-A0A4Q7PFG4-F1
#
_cell.length_a   1.000
_cell.length_b   1.000
_cell.length_c   1.000
_cell.angle_alpha   90.00
_cell.angle_beta   90.00
_cell.angle_gamma   90.00
#
_symmetry.space_group_name_H-M   'P 1'
#
loop_
_entity.id
_entity.type
_entity.pdbx_description
1 polymer ?
#
loop_
_entity_poly.entity_id
_entity_poly.type
_entity_poly.pdbx_seq_one_letter_code
_entity_poly.pdbx_strand_id
1 'polypeptide(L)'
;MKNSFLIVALVTLCLLSACDKETIDEQQQVQSIDEEIVDLESTLAKIHGGICYYYVKRGLKISGRCYSGFPSICQIYRICIPDIIFDPCYIIPCWIDILDPWIIYEKINPREFLSFRDKLELKINPEEQAVPFALNEAVAGLQFYQQEGFFKGNTLVLEEAMILDAETSRELGLHGNVVQPGRYPVIANEENGTFNAILAVEKGFER
;
A
#
# COMPACT_ATOMS: atom_id res chain seq x y z
N MET A 1 55.38 28.76 -30.22
CA MET A 1 54.04 28.14 -30.23
C MET A 1 54.08 26.78 -30.91
N LYS A 2 54.64 25.78 -30.23
CA LYS A 2 54.69 24.37 -30.64
C LYS A 2 54.77 23.66 -29.29
N ASN A 3 53.65 23.18 -28.76
CA ASN A 3 53.52 22.26 -27.61
C ASN A 3 52.04 22.11 -27.21
N SER A 4 51.14 23.00 -27.65
CA SER A 4 49.70 22.92 -27.33
C SER A 4 48.88 22.04 -28.28
N PHE A 5 49.44 21.59 -29.41
CA PHE A 5 48.72 20.77 -30.40
C PHE A 5 48.79 19.26 -30.13
N LEU A 6 49.70 18.79 -29.28
CA LEU A 6 49.95 17.36 -29.09
C LEU A 6 49.06 16.76 -27.97
N ILE A 7 48.55 17.59 -27.08
CA ILE A 7 47.70 17.14 -25.95
C ILE A 7 46.23 17.01 -26.39
N VAL A 8 45.76 17.86 -27.32
CA VAL A 8 44.38 17.78 -27.83
C VAL A 8 44.15 16.55 -28.70
N ALA A 9 45.15 16.13 -29.48
CA ALA A 9 45.04 14.94 -30.32
C ALA A 9 44.98 13.63 -29.52
N LEU A 10 45.63 13.57 -28.35
CA LEU A 10 45.69 12.36 -27.51
C LEU A 10 44.41 12.12 -26.70
N VAL A 11 43.65 13.18 -26.39
CA VAL A 11 42.39 13.07 -25.64
C VAL A 11 41.22 12.65 -26.54
N THR A 12 41.24 12.99 -27.83
CA THR A 12 40.22 12.54 -28.80
C THR A 12 40.32 11.07 -29.21
N LEU A 13 41.47 10.40 -29.00
CA LEU A 13 41.64 8.99 -29.41
C LEU A 13 41.10 7.99 -28.39
N CYS A 14 40.85 8.39 -27.14
CA CYS A 14 40.37 7.51 -26.07
C CYS A 14 38.84 7.38 -25.98
N LEU A 15 38.07 8.07 -26.83
CA LEU A 15 36.60 8.06 -26.80
C LEU A 15 35.97 7.14 -27.86
N LEU A 16 36.76 6.35 -28.62
CA LEU A 16 36.26 5.49 -29.71
C LEU A 16 36.41 3.99 -29.45
N SER A 17 36.67 3.55 -28.21
CA SER A 17 36.95 2.13 -27.90
C SER A 17 36.06 1.51 -26.82
N ALA A 18 34.86 2.04 -26.57
CA ALA A 18 33.92 1.46 -25.61
C ALA A 18 32.47 1.41 -26.11
N CYS A 19 32.26 0.82 -27.29
CA CYS A 19 30.99 0.22 -27.68
C CYS A 19 31.32 -0.90 -28.68
N ASP A 20 31.22 -2.15 -28.24
CA ASP A 20 30.68 -3.27 -29.05
C ASP A 20 30.77 -4.57 -28.25
N LYS A 21 29.60 -5.05 -27.84
CA LYS A 21 29.28 -6.48 -27.70
C LYS A 21 27.75 -6.61 -27.65
N GLU A 22 27.14 -6.52 -28.82
CA GLU A 22 25.91 -7.24 -29.09
C GLU A 22 26.27 -8.71 -29.35
N THR A 23 25.60 -9.62 -28.63
CA THR A 23 25.54 -11.03 -29.00
C THR A 23 24.08 -11.43 -28.98
N ILE A 24 23.54 -11.64 -30.18
CA ILE A 24 22.26 -12.31 -30.45
C ILE A 24 22.61 -13.61 -31.20
N ASP A 25 22.23 -14.76 -30.63
CA ASP A 25 21.69 -15.98 -31.26
C ASP A 25 21.67 -17.08 -30.16
N GLU A 26 20.67 -17.96 -29.99
CA GLU A 26 19.75 -18.57 -30.94
C GLU A 26 18.35 -18.77 -30.31
N GLN A 27 17.30 -18.69 -31.14
CA GLN A 27 15.98 -19.25 -30.86
C GLN A 27 15.89 -20.73 -31.27
N GLN A 28 15.10 -21.49 -30.48
CA GLN A 28 14.28 -22.67 -30.81
C GLN A 28 14.64 -23.97 -30.07
N GLN A 29 13.81 -24.32 -29.08
CA GLN A 29 12.92 -25.46 -29.25
C GLN A 29 11.68 -25.33 -28.36
N VAL A 30 10.54 -25.17 -29.03
CA VAL A 30 9.19 -25.31 -28.48
C VAL A 30 8.91 -26.80 -28.36
N GLN A 31 8.63 -27.27 -27.15
CA GLN A 31 7.81 -28.45 -26.92
C GLN A 31 6.62 -28.01 -26.06
N SER A 32 5.50 -27.81 -26.73
CA SER A 32 4.15 -27.80 -26.16
C SER A 32 3.59 -29.23 -26.13
N ILE A 33 2.49 -29.43 -25.39
CA ILE A 33 1.68 -30.66 -25.14
C ILE A 33 2.07 -31.26 -23.77
N ASP A 34 1.22 -31.36 -22.74
CA ASP A 34 -0.22 -31.13 -22.58
C ASP A 34 -0.57 -30.80 -21.11
N GLU A 35 -1.68 -30.08 -20.97
CA GLU A 35 -2.74 -30.09 -19.94
C GLU A 35 -2.54 -30.65 -18.52
N GLU A 36 -3.11 -29.89 -17.59
CA GLU A 36 -3.72 -30.32 -16.33
C GLU A 36 -2.80 -30.53 -15.10
N ILE A 37 -2.28 -29.42 -14.57
CA ILE A 37 -2.17 -29.24 -13.11
C ILE A 37 -2.92 -27.95 -12.76
N VAL A 38 -4.25 -28.08 -12.68
CA VAL A 38 -5.02 -27.29 -11.71
C VAL A 38 -4.58 -27.83 -10.35
N ASP A 39 -3.66 -27.15 -9.65
CA ASP A 39 -3.76 -27.11 -8.19
C ASP A 39 -2.84 -26.08 -7.51
N LEU A 40 -3.50 -25.25 -6.71
CA LEU A 40 -3.06 -24.74 -5.42
C LEU A 40 -1.88 -23.74 -5.30
N GLU A 41 -1.17 -23.34 -6.35
CA GLU A 41 -0.07 -22.37 -6.18
C GLU A 41 -0.50 -20.90 -6.34
N SER A 42 -1.51 -20.61 -7.17
CA SER A 42 -2.02 -19.25 -7.35
C SER A 42 -2.83 -18.72 -6.16
N THR A 43 -3.27 -19.60 -5.26
CA THR A 43 -3.97 -19.25 -4.02
C THR A 43 -3.01 -19.06 -2.84
N LEU A 44 -1.78 -19.61 -2.94
CA LEU A 44 -0.73 -19.51 -1.91
C LEU A 44 0.19 -18.29 -2.07
N ALA A 45 0.06 -17.52 -3.15
CA ALA A 45 0.68 -16.20 -3.28
C ALA A 45 0.05 -15.14 -2.35
N LYS A 46 -0.92 -15.51 -1.51
CA LYS A 46 -1.43 -14.69 -0.42
C LYS A 46 -0.45 -14.74 0.76
N ILE A 47 0.22 -13.59 0.97
CA ILE A 47 0.78 -13.13 2.25
C ILE A 47 2.18 -13.69 2.58
N HIS A 48 3.19 -13.12 1.93
CA HIS A 48 4.57 -13.05 2.46
C HIS A 48 4.90 -11.62 2.94
N GLY A 49 3.95 -10.96 3.60
CA GLY A 49 4.15 -9.65 4.20
C GLY A 49 3.67 -9.71 5.65
N GLY A 50 4.56 -9.43 6.61
CA GLY A 50 4.14 -9.24 8.00
C GLY A 50 3.10 -8.12 8.10
N ILE A 51 2.31 -8.09 9.17
CA ILE A 51 1.30 -7.02 9.32
C ILE A 51 2.02 -5.70 9.59
N CYS A 52 1.75 -4.72 8.72
CA CYS A 52 2.23 -3.36 8.84
C CYS A 52 1.11 -2.44 9.30
N TYR A 53 1.42 -1.50 10.17
CA TYR A 53 0.52 -0.41 10.55
C TYR A 53 1.22 0.93 10.41
N TYR A 54 0.42 1.97 10.19
CA TYR A 54 0.93 3.32 9.99
C TYR A 54 0.89 4.11 11.28
N TYR A 55 1.98 4.81 11.57
CA TYR A 55 2.09 5.83 12.60
C TYR A 55 2.10 7.22 11.93
N VAL A 56 1.01 7.96 12.10
CA VAL A 56 0.77 9.30 11.56
C VAL A 56 1.13 10.32 12.63
N LYS A 57 2.32 10.90 12.50
CA LYS A 57 2.76 11.99 13.36
C LYS A 57 2.14 13.31 12.90
N ARG A 58 1.38 13.96 13.78
CA ARG A 58 0.81 15.30 13.54
C ARG A 58 1.81 16.40 13.88
N GLY A 59 1.79 17.49 13.11
CA GLY A 59 2.66 18.64 13.30
C GLY A 59 2.91 19.43 12.01
N LEU A 60 3.86 20.35 12.07
CA LEU A 60 4.35 21.10 10.91
C LEU A 60 5.74 20.58 10.53
N LYS A 61 5.94 20.24 9.25
CA LYS A 61 7.23 19.79 8.73
C LYS A 61 8.05 21.00 8.29
N ILE A 62 9.12 21.31 9.02
CA ILE A 62 10.07 22.38 8.66
C ILE A 62 11.47 21.77 8.60
N SER A 63 12.16 21.94 7.47
CA SER A 63 13.54 21.46 7.26
C SER A 63 13.73 19.97 7.61
N GLY A 64 12.74 19.13 7.24
CA GLY A 64 12.76 17.69 7.50
C GLY A 64 12.48 17.27 8.94
N ARG A 65 12.24 18.21 9.86
CA ARG A 65 11.85 17.93 11.24
C ARG A 65 10.37 18.17 11.45
N CYS A 66 9.79 17.37 12.34
CA CYS A 66 8.41 17.47 12.71
C CYS A 66 8.21 18.21 14.03
N TYR A 67 7.50 19.34 13.98
CA TYR A 67 7.20 20.18 15.13
C TYR A 67 5.75 19.97 15.59
N SER A 68 5.56 19.52 16.83
CA SER A 68 4.24 19.33 17.44
C SER A 68 3.53 20.67 17.66
N GLY A 69 2.19 20.66 17.65
CA GLY A 69 1.36 21.84 17.91
C GLY A 69 0.55 22.35 16.71
N PHE A 70 0.68 21.72 15.54
CA PHE A 70 -0.15 22.00 14.36
C PHE A 70 -1.01 20.77 14.01
N PRO A 71 -2.25 20.96 13.55
CA PRO A 71 -3.17 19.85 13.27
C PRO A 71 -2.92 19.13 11.93
N SER A 72 -1.80 19.41 11.24
CA SER A 72 -1.48 18.81 9.94
C SER A 72 -0.73 17.48 10.07
N ILE A 73 -0.77 16.64 9.03
CA ILE A 73 0.08 15.44 8.95
C ILE A 73 1.50 15.86 8.59
N CYS A 74 2.44 15.44 9.42
CA CYS A 74 3.82 15.88 9.34
C CYS A 74 4.77 14.78 8.87
N GLN A 75 4.53 13.55 9.34
CA GLN A 75 5.28 12.37 8.93
C GLN A 75 4.42 11.12 9.11
N ILE A 76 4.57 10.17 8.19
CA ILE A 76 3.96 8.84 8.29
C ILE A 76 5.11 7.84 8.36
N TYR A 77 5.06 6.94 9.33
CA TYR A 77 5.98 5.82 9.47
C TYR A 77 5.20 4.52 9.27
N ARG A 78 5.81 3.55 8.60
CA ARG A 78 5.27 2.19 8.48
C ARG A 78 6.06 1.29 9.43
N ILE A 79 5.36 0.61 10.32
CA ILE A 79 5.95 -0.35 11.26
C ILE A 79 5.36 -1.72 10.93
N CYS A 80 6.23 -2.64 10.55
CA CYS A 80 5.87 -4.02 10.20
C CYS A 80 6.34 -4.96 11.29
N ILE A 81 5.52 -5.97 11.61
CA ILE A 81 5.89 -7.01 12.56
C ILE A 81 6.43 -8.20 11.74
N PRO A 82 7.75 -8.48 11.81
CA PRO A 82 8.40 -9.41 10.89
C PRO A 82 8.03 -10.89 11.11
N ASP A 83 7.46 -11.25 12.27
CA ASP A 83 7.28 -12.65 12.68
C ASP A 83 5.81 -13.11 12.83
N ILE A 84 4.84 -12.27 12.44
CA ILE A 84 3.41 -12.64 12.46
C ILE A 84 2.97 -12.95 11.03
N ILE A 85 2.99 -14.24 10.67
CA ILE A 85 2.33 -14.75 9.46
C ILE A 85 0.87 -14.98 9.83
N PHE A 86 0.00 -14.09 9.39
CA PHE A 86 -1.42 -14.10 9.74
C PHE A 86 -2.27 -13.66 8.56
N ASP A 87 -3.37 -14.37 8.32
CA ASP A 87 -4.33 -13.98 7.28
C ASP A 87 -5.28 -12.89 7.83
N PRO A 88 -5.24 -11.64 7.35
CA PRO A 88 -6.11 -10.56 7.81
C PRO A 88 -7.59 -10.90 7.67
N CYS A 89 -7.94 -11.88 6.83
CA CYS A 89 -9.30 -12.34 6.60
C CYS A 89 -9.96 -13.04 7.80
N TYR A 90 -9.18 -13.37 8.83
CA TYR A 90 -9.71 -13.81 10.14
C TYR A 90 -10.19 -12.64 11.02
N ILE A 91 -9.78 -11.41 10.71
CA ILE A 91 -10.11 -10.21 11.48
C ILE A 91 -11.17 -9.39 10.74
N ILE A 92 -11.07 -9.32 9.41
CA ILE A 92 -11.96 -8.55 8.54
C ILE A 92 -12.49 -9.45 7.42
N PRO A 93 -13.75 -9.31 6.96
CA PRO A 93 -14.23 -10.06 5.80
C PRO A 93 -13.48 -9.73 4.51
N CYS A 94 -12.81 -10.70 3.89
CA CYS A 94 -12.13 -10.54 2.57
C CYS A 94 -12.84 -11.22 1.39
N TRP A 95 -14.10 -11.64 1.57
CA TRP A 95 -14.86 -12.46 0.61
C TRP A 95 -15.90 -11.63 -0.15
N ILE A 96 -15.72 -10.31 -0.18
CA ILE A 96 -16.71 -9.37 -0.67
C ILE A 96 -16.44 -9.07 -2.14
N ASP A 97 -17.26 -9.60 -3.03
CA ASP A 97 -17.20 -9.32 -4.48
C ASP A 97 -17.85 -7.97 -4.86
N ILE A 98 -18.11 -7.11 -3.87
CA ILE A 98 -18.68 -5.79 -4.06
C ILE A 98 -17.52 -4.79 -4.18
N LEU A 99 -17.52 -4.01 -5.25
CA LEU A 99 -16.46 -3.03 -5.52
C LEU A 99 -16.81 -1.61 -5.02
N ASP A 100 -18.09 -1.34 -4.76
CA ASP A 100 -18.56 -0.04 -4.28
C ASP A 100 -18.54 0.02 -2.74
N PRO A 101 -17.73 0.91 -2.14
CA PRO A 101 -17.67 1.08 -0.68
C PRO A 101 -19.01 1.33 0.00
N TRP A 102 -19.93 2.08 -0.63
CA TRP A 102 -21.23 2.41 -0.04
C TRP A 102 -22.16 1.20 -0.01
N ILE A 103 -22.11 0.35 -1.02
CA ILE A 103 -22.86 -0.90 -1.02
C ILE A 103 -22.32 -1.85 0.06
N ILE A 104 -21.00 -1.89 0.26
CA ILE A 104 -20.39 -2.66 1.36
C ILE A 104 -20.90 -2.16 2.71
N TYR A 105 -20.89 -0.85 2.92
CA TYR A 105 -21.40 -0.20 4.13
C TYR A 105 -22.85 -0.57 4.45
N GLU A 106 -23.70 -0.66 3.44
CA GLU A 106 -25.12 -0.99 3.61
C GLU A 106 -25.38 -2.48 3.90
N LYS A 107 -24.48 -3.37 3.44
CA LYS A 107 -24.72 -4.82 3.46
C LYS A 107 -23.97 -5.55 4.56
N ILE A 108 -22.86 -5.01 5.04
CA ILE A 108 -22.06 -5.70 6.06
C ILE A 108 -22.51 -5.36 7.47
N ASN A 109 -22.54 -6.39 8.30
CA ASN A 109 -22.65 -6.22 9.74
C ASN A 109 -21.35 -5.63 10.31
N PRO A 110 -21.38 -4.46 10.98
CA PRO A 110 -20.18 -3.86 11.58
C PRO A 110 -19.40 -4.79 12.51
N ARG A 111 -20.09 -5.75 13.15
CA ARG A 111 -19.48 -6.73 14.06
C ARG A 111 -18.50 -7.69 13.38
N GLU A 112 -18.56 -7.81 12.06
CA GLU A 112 -17.61 -8.62 11.28
C GLU A 112 -16.24 -7.94 11.18
N PHE A 113 -16.15 -6.63 11.43
CA PHE A 113 -14.87 -5.93 11.51
C PHE A 113 -14.30 -6.04 12.93
N LEU A 114 -13.44 -7.04 13.17
CA LEU A 114 -12.74 -7.20 14.43
C LEU A 114 -11.54 -6.25 14.52
N SER A 115 -11.02 -6.07 15.74
CA SER A 115 -9.91 -5.15 16.03
C SER A 115 -8.56 -5.82 15.80
N PHE A 116 -7.76 -5.31 14.86
CA PHE A 116 -6.37 -5.76 14.66
C PHE A 116 -5.53 -5.49 15.91
N ARG A 117 -5.72 -4.33 16.55
CA ARG A 117 -5.05 -3.98 17.81
C ARG A 117 -5.26 -5.06 18.86
N ASP A 118 -6.50 -5.49 19.06
CA ASP A 118 -6.84 -6.40 20.15
C ASP A 118 -6.50 -7.85 19.80
N LYS A 119 -6.66 -8.25 18.53
CA LYS A 119 -6.37 -9.62 18.07
C LYS A 119 -4.88 -9.94 17.98
N LEU A 120 -4.06 -8.93 17.69
CA LEU A 120 -2.61 -9.09 17.53
C LEU A 120 -1.84 -8.43 18.69
N GLU A 121 -2.55 -7.97 19.72
CA GLU A 121 -2.00 -7.31 20.91
C GLU A 121 -1.04 -6.15 20.56
N LEU A 122 -1.39 -5.39 19.52
CA LEU A 122 -0.56 -4.29 19.01
C LEU A 122 -0.59 -3.10 19.98
N LYS A 123 0.58 -2.55 20.27
CA LYS A 123 0.70 -1.28 21.02
C LYS A 123 0.44 -0.11 20.08
N ILE A 124 -0.85 0.20 19.90
CA ILE A 124 -1.32 1.28 19.03
C ILE A 124 -1.76 2.49 19.86
N ASN A 125 -1.24 3.68 19.54
CA ASN A 125 -1.77 4.98 19.93
C ASN A 125 -3.04 5.29 19.09
N PRO A 126 -4.25 5.29 19.69
CA PRO A 126 -5.50 5.44 18.94
C PRO A 126 -5.64 6.73 18.15
N GLU A 127 -4.95 7.81 18.55
CA GLU A 127 -5.10 9.14 17.97
C GLU A 127 -4.26 9.37 16.71
N GLU A 128 -3.27 8.51 16.50
CA GLU A 128 -2.20 8.74 15.52
C GLU A 128 -2.03 7.56 14.57
N GLN A 129 -2.77 6.47 14.71
CA GLN A 129 -2.46 5.23 14.02
C GLN A 129 -3.67 4.57 13.38
N ALA A 130 -3.42 3.96 12.22
CA ALA A 130 -4.39 3.18 11.48
C ALA A 130 -3.74 1.90 10.94
N VAL A 131 -4.55 0.84 10.83
CA VAL A 131 -4.14 -0.43 10.23
C VAL A 131 -4.79 -0.56 8.85
N PRO A 132 -4.00 -0.64 7.77
CA PRO A 132 -4.54 -0.89 6.44
C PRO A 132 -4.90 -2.37 6.28
N PHE A 133 -5.95 -2.64 5.51
CA PHE A 133 -6.36 -4.00 5.15
C PHE A 133 -7.01 -4.01 3.77
N ALA A 134 -7.16 -5.18 3.15
CA ALA A 134 -7.91 -5.35 1.91
C ALA A 134 -9.22 -6.09 2.18
N LEU A 135 -10.31 -5.62 1.56
CA LEU A 135 -11.56 -6.37 1.46
C LEU A 135 -11.58 -7.23 0.20
N ASN A 136 -10.99 -6.72 -0.88
CA ASN A 136 -10.75 -7.41 -2.14
C ASN A 136 -9.65 -6.67 -2.93
N GLU A 137 -9.43 -7.06 -4.18
CA GLU A 137 -8.40 -6.51 -5.06
C GLU A 137 -8.58 -5.01 -5.43
N ALA A 138 -9.77 -4.44 -5.27
CA ALA A 138 -10.07 -3.05 -5.64
C ALA A 138 -10.62 -2.22 -4.46
N VAL A 139 -10.78 -2.83 -3.28
CA VAL A 139 -11.31 -2.17 -2.10
C VAL A 139 -10.38 -2.42 -0.92
N ALA A 140 -9.80 -1.32 -0.44
CA ALA A 140 -9.01 -1.31 0.78
C ALA A 140 -9.85 -0.77 1.95
N GLY A 141 -9.36 -0.97 3.15
CA GLY A 141 -9.86 -0.26 4.31
C GLY A 141 -8.75 0.22 5.23
N LEU A 142 -9.09 1.22 6.03
CA LEU A 142 -8.26 1.75 7.09
C LEU A 142 -9.03 1.61 8.40
N GLN A 143 -8.49 0.80 9.32
CA GLN A 143 -9.04 0.64 10.66
C GLN A 143 -8.40 1.65 11.61
N PHE A 144 -9.22 2.54 12.14
CA PHE A 144 -8.89 3.52 13.17
C PHE A 144 -9.45 3.09 14.52
N TYR A 145 -8.89 3.65 15.60
CA TYR A 145 -9.26 3.33 16.99
C TYR A 145 -9.73 4.54 17.79
N GLN A 146 -9.94 5.67 17.11
CA GLN A 146 -10.55 6.86 17.66
C GLN A 146 -11.42 7.50 16.57
N GLN A 147 -12.57 8.04 17.00
CA GLN A 147 -13.51 8.72 16.10
C GLN A 147 -12.97 10.07 15.63
N GLU A 148 -12.23 10.75 16.50
CA GLU A 148 -11.82 12.13 16.30
C GLU A 148 -10.61 12.24 15.39
N GLY A 149 -10.65 13.21 14.48
CA GLY A 149 -9.45 13.68 13.77
C GLY A 149 -9.16 13.03 12.42
N PHE A 150 -9.85 11.98 12.00
CA PHE A 150 -9.67 11.39 10.65
C PHE A 150 -10.94 11.39 9.80
N PHE A 151 -12.13 11.36 10.41
CA PHE A 151 -13.41 11.35 9.71
C PHE A 151 -14.49 12.09 10.53
N LYS A 152 -15.65 12.34 9.93
CA LYS A 152 -16.78 13.02 10.59
C LYS A 152 -18.03 12.17 10.51
N GLY A 153 -18.49 11.68 11.66
CA GLY A 153 -19.59 10.72 11.72
C GLY A 153 -19.22 9.43 10.99
N ASN A 154 -20.04 8.99 10.05
CA ASN A 154 -19.82 7.77 9.27
C ASN A 154 -19.16 8.06 7.91
N THR A 155 -18.44 9.17 7.77
CA THR A 155 -17.84 9.56 6.50
C THR A 155 -16.43 10.10 6.66
N LEU A 156 -15.49 9.47 5.95
CA LEU A 156 -14.17 10.00 5.66
C LEU A 156 -14.27 10.89 4.43
N VAL A 157 -13.67 12.08 4.50
CA VAL A 157 -13.60 13.02 3.37
C VAL A 157 -12.14 13.15 2.96
N LEU A 158 -11.84 12.79 1.72
CA LEU A 158 -10.54 13.01 1.10
C LEU A 158 -10.64 14.21 0.15
N GLU A 159 -9.93 15.28 0.46
CA GLU A 159 -9.88 16.48 -0.37
C GLU A 159 -8.94 16.32 -1.57
N GLU A 160 -7.93 15.46 -1.43
CA GLU A 160 -6.92 15.15 -2.44
C GLU A 160 -6.80 13.64 -2.61
N ALA A 161 -6.22 13.22 -3.74
CA ALA A 161 -5.99 11.81 -4.01
C ALA A 161 -4.96 11.27 -3.02
N MET A 162 -5.25 10.12 -2.42
CA MET A 162 -4.31 9.41 -1.57
C MET A 162 -3.64 8.31 -2.40
N ILE A 163 -2.30 8.34 -2.46
CA ILE A 163 -1.50 7.32 -3.14
C ILE A 163 -0.94 6.38 -2.08
N LEU A 164 -1.37 5.12 -2.12
CA LEU A 164 -0.76 4.04 -1.36
C LEU A 164 0.63 3.76 -1.91
N ASP A 165 1.60 3.58 -1.02
CA ASP A 165 2.93 3.16 -1.43
C ASP A 165 2.88 1.77 -2.09
N ALA A 166 3.79 1.53 -3.04
CA ALA A 166 3.77 0.33 -3.86
C ALA A 166 3.97 -0.96 -3.05
N GLU A 167 4.62 -0.87 -1.89
CA GLU A 167 4.84 -2.02 -1.02
C GLU A 167 3.54 -2.43 -0.35
N THR A 168 2.84 -1.49 0.29
CA THR A 168 1.53 -1.75 0.91
C THR A 168 0.48 -2.21 -0.09
N SER A 169 0.41 -1.58 -1.28
CA SER A 169 -0.51 -2.02 -2.34
C SER A 169 -0.27 -3.48 -2.73
N ARG A 170 1.00 -3.89 -2.87
CA ARG A 170 1.38 -5.27 -3.20
C ARG A 170 1.09 -6.24 -2.06
N GLU A 171 1.42 -5.89 -0.82
CA GLU A 171 1.19 -6.73 0.36
C GLU A 171 -0.30 -7.02 0.59
N LEU A 172 -1.13 -6.01 0.32
CA LEU A 172 -2.58 -6.13 0.41
C LEU A 172 -3.21 -6.83 -0.81
N GLY A 173 -2.44 -7.12 -1.86
CA GLY A 173 -2.95 -7.75 -3.09
C GLY A 173 -3.88 -6.84 -3.90
N LEU A 174 -3.70 -5.52 -3.84
CA LEU A 174 -4.53 -4.56 -4.55
C LEU A 174 -4.10 -4.42 -6.01
N HIS A 175 -5.07 -4.30 -6.93
CA HIS A 175 -4.85 -4.05 -8.36
C HIS A 175 -4.48 -2.60 -8.67
N GLY A 176 -4.63 -1.71 -7.69
CA GLY A 176 -4.31 -0.31 -7.79
C GLY A 176 -3.68 0.23 -6.51
N ASN A 177 -3.37 1.52 -6.52
CA ASN A 177 -2.73 2.20 -5.41
C ASN A 177 -3.23 3.64 -5.22
N VAL A 178 -4.28 4.06 -5.94
CA VAL A 178 -4.81 5.42 -5.84
C VAL A 178 -6.21 5.38 -5.29
N VAL A 179 -6.46 6.18 -4.26
CA VAL A 179 -7.80 6.45 -3.73
C VAL A 179 -8.15 7.88 -4.13
N GLN A 180 -9.21 8.04 -4.93
CA GLN A 180 -9.60 9.35 -5.46
C GLN A 180 -10.10 10.28 -4.35
N PRO A 181 -10.03 11.61 -4.54
CA PRO A 181 -10.75 12.55 -3.68
C PRO A 181 -12.23 12.21 -3.63
N GLY A 182 -12.86 12.33 -2.46
CA GLY A 182 -14.26 11.97 -2.33
C GLY A 182 -14.71 11.69 -0.91
N ARG A 183 -15.90 11.08 -0.82
CA ARG A 183 -16.54 10.71 0.44
C ARG A 183 -16.60 9.19 0.53
N TYR A 184 -16.07 8.66 1.61
CA TYR A 184 -15.96 7.23 1.85
C TYR A 184 -16.71 6.85 3.13
N PRO A 185 -17.42 5.71 3.14
CA PRO A 185 -18.15 5.28 4.32
C PRO A 185 -17.19 4.80 5.41
N VAL A 186 -17.60 5.02 6.65
CA VAL A 186 -16.91 4.51 7.84
C VAL A 186 -17.87 3.58 8.58
N ILE A 187 -17.47 2.32 8.70
CA ILE A 187 -18.19 1.29 9.45
C ILE A 187 -17.67 1.30 10.89
N ALA A 188 -18.49 1.78 11.81
CA ALA A 188 -18.18 1.81 13.24
C ALA A 188 -18.61 0.49 13.91
N ASN A 189 -17.67 -0.20 14.54
CA ASN A 189 -17.96 -1.31 15.42
C ASN A 189 -17.78 -0.85 16.88
N GLU A 190 -18.90 -0.53 17.52
CA GLU A 190 -18.92 -0.02 18.90
C GLU A 190 -18.44 -1.06 19.92
N GLU A 191 -18.54 -2.36 19.62
CA GLU A 191 -18.18 -3.43 20.58
C GLU A 191 -16.66 -3.50 20.82
N ASN A 192 -15.86 -3.19 19.79
CA ASN A 192 -14.40 -3.19 19.88
C ASN A 192 -13.78 -1.79 19.66
N GLY A 193 -14.61 -0.75 19.53
CA GLY A 193 -14.18 0.63 19.37
C GLY A 193 -13.37 0.87 18.09
N THR A 194 -13.69 0.16 17.01
CA THR A 194 -13.02 0.33 15.72
C THR A 194 -13.88 1.12 14.74
N PHE A 195 -13.20 1.86 13.86
CA PHE A 195 -13.82 2.62 12.80
C PHE A 195 -13.11 2.28 11.49
N ASN A 196 -13.85 1.70 10.55
CA ASN A 196 -13.29 1.10 9.34
C ASN A 196 -13.71 1.95 8.15
N ALA A 197 -12.82 2.81 7.66
CA ALA A 197 -13.05 3.55 6.44
C ALA A 197 -12.88 2.60 5.24
N ILE A 198 -13.88 2.51 4.36
CA ILE A 198 -13.84 1.62 3.20
C ILE A 198 -13.55 2.44 1.95
N LEU A 199 -12.48 2.09 1.24
CA LEU A 199 -11.87 2.91 0.20
C LEU A 199 -11.87 2.15 -1.12
N ALA A 200 -12.41 2.78 -2.16
CA ALA A 200 -12.22 2.31 -3.53
C ALA A 200 -10.79 2.63 -3.97
N VAL A 201 -10.09 1.62 -4.45
CA VAL A 201 -8.72 1.73 -4.95
C VAL A 201 -8.73 1.54 -6.45
N GLU A 202 -8.32 2.59 -7.14
CA GLU A 202 -8.18 2.63 -8.57
C GLU A 202 -6.74 2.39 -8.99
N LYS A 203 -6.62 1.90 -10.23
CA LYS A 203 -5.33 1.76 -10.88
C LYS A 203 -4.76 3.13 -11.17
N GLY A 204 -3.70 3.52 -10.47
CA GLY A 204 -3.07 4.82 -10.66
C GLY A 204 -1.55 4.81 -10.68
N PHE A 205 -0.95 3.67 -11.04
CA PHE A 205 0.51 3.48 -11.07
C PHE A 205 1.30 4.69 -11.59
N GLU A 206 2.27 5.16 -10.80
CA GLU A 206 3.55 5.69 -11.29
C GLU A 206 4.69 4.80 -10.75
N ARG A 207 5.71 4.61 -11.58
CA ARG A 207 6.83 3.65 -11.45
C ARG A 207 7.75 3.92 -10.25
#